data_AF-A0A920AUZ6-F1
#
_entry.id   AF-A0A920AUZ6-F1
#
_cell.length_a   1.000
_cell.length_b   1.000
_cell.length_c   1.000
_cell.angle_alpha   90.00
_cell.angle_beta   90.00
_cell.angle_gamma   90.00
#
_symmetry.space_group_name_H-M   'P 1'
#
loop_
_entity.id
_entity.type
_entity.pdbx_description
1 polymer ?
#
loop_
_entity_poly.entity_id
_entity_poly.type
_entity_poly.pdbx_seq_one_letter_code
_entity_poly.pdbx_strand_id
1 'polypeptide(L)'
;MLPSSDQQFINRFVAGNEKLLNTIKNNNIQVKLTVIDSTENFIEFEYNIDTNKYFYPASTVKLPIALFALEKLNENKILSIDTPFMLEDDTLKTTFKNELEKVFILSDNQANNRFFEFIGQDYINKKFKAKGFLIQQYFTDFQLQIPQNLRVKRLIFLPMIQ
;
A
#
# COMPACT_ATOMS: atom_id res chain seq x y z
N MET A 1 -8.81 3.95 -38.05
CA MET A 1 -7.86 3.65 -36.95
C MET A 1 -8.65 3.62 -35.66
N LEU A 2 -8.41 2.64 -34.79
CA LEU A 2 -8.99 2.63 -33.45
C LEU A 2 -8.39 3.81 -32.64
N PRO A 3 -9.17 4.47 -31.77
CA PRO A 3 -8.61 5.54 -30.92
C PRO A 3 -7.53 4.98 -30.00
N SER A 4 -6.51 5.79 -29.66
CA SER A 4 -5.52 5.43 -28.62
C SER A 4 -6.21 5.20 -27.26
N SER A 5 -5.55 4.50 -26.34
CA SER A 5 -6.04 4.29 -24.96
C SER A 5 -6.46 5.62 -24.31
N ASP A 6 -5.61 6.64 -24.40
CA ASP A 6 -5.90 7.99 -23.91
C ASP A 6 -7.17 8.57 -24.53
N GLN A 7 -7.34 8.43 -25.85
CA GLN A 7 -8.51 8.95 -26.54
C GLN A 7 -9.77 8.18 -26.15
N GLN A 8 -9.68 6.86 -25.93
CA GLN A 8 -10.79 6.05 -25.41
C GLN A 8 -11.18 6.50 -24.00
N PHE A 9 -10.21 6.72 -23.11
CA PHE A 9 -10.46 7.23 -21.77
C PHE A 9 -11.12 8.62 -21.79
N ILE A 10 -10.56 9.56 -22.56
CA ILE A 10 -11.10 10.92 -22.67
C ILE A 10 -12.53 10.88 -23.22
N ASN A 11 -12.76 10.17 -24.31
CA ASN A 11 -14.08 10.08 -24.94
C ASN A 11 -15.13 9.49 -23.99
N ARG A 12 -14.73 8.54 -23.14
CA ARG A 12 -15.64 7.82 -22.25
C ARG A 12 -15.94 8.57 -20.96
N PHE A 13 -14.94 9.16 -20.32
CA PHE A 13 -15.05 9.66 -18.94
C PHE A 13 -14.94 11.18 -18.81
N VAL A 14 -14.42 11.86 -19.83
CA VAL A 14 -14.03 13.28 -19.72
C VAL A 14 -14.77 14.16 -20.74
N ALA A 15 -15.13 13.60 -21.90
CA ALA A 15 -15.80 14.32 -22.97
C ALA A 15 -17.06 15.05 -22.45
N GLY A 16 -17.22 16.30 -22.88
CA GLY A 16 -18.31 17.18 -22.41
C GLY A 16 -18.01 17.92 -21.11
N ASN A 17 -16.85 17.70 -20.46
CA ASN A 17 -16.43 18.44 -19.27
C ASN A 17 -15.10 19.17 -19.52
N GLU A 18 -15.18 20.42 -20.00
CA GLU A 18 -14.00 21.24 -20.33
C GLU A 18 -13.08 21.46 -19.12
N LYS A 19 -13.63 21.64 -17.92
CA LYS A 19 -12.85 21.82 -16.69
C LYS A 19 -12.01 20.57 -16.38
N LEU A 20 -12.62 19.39 -16.47
CA LEU A 20 -11.91 18.12 -16.26
C LEU A 20 -10.87 17.90 -17.35
N LEU A 21 -11.20 18.16 -18.61
CA LEU A 21 -10.27 18.05 -19.73
C LEU A 21 -9.04 18.94 -19.54
N ASN A 22 -9.24 20.20 -19.14
CA ASN A 22 -8.15 21.12 -18.83
C ASN A 22 -7.34 20.64 -17.62
N THR A 23 -7.99 20.05 -16.60
CA THR A 23 -7.32 19.53 -15.41
C THR A 23 -6.40 18.36 -15.78
N ILE A 24 -6.87 17.37 -16.54
CA ILE A 24 -6.07 16.19 -16.86
C ILE A 24 -4.96 16.49 -17.88
N LYS A 25 -5.13 17.48 -18.76
CA LYS A 25 -4.11 17.87 -19.75
C LYS A 25 -3.00 18.74 -19.16
N ASN A 26 -3.33 19.59 -18.19
CA ASN A 26 -2.39 20.56 -17.63
C ASN A 26 -1.68 20.08 -16.37
N ASN A 27 -1.96 18.85 -15.90
CA ASN A 27 -1.35 18.28 -14.70
C ASN A 27 -0.67 16.94 -15.01
N ASN A 28 0.32 16.59 -14.20
CA ASN A 28 0.98 15.29 -14.25
C ASN A 28 0.07 14.22 -13.63
N ILE A 29 -0.91 13.74 -14.39
CA ILE A 29 -1.87 12.73 -13.93
C ILE A 29 -1.69 11.46 -14.77
N GLN A 30 -1.67 10.31 -14.11
CA GLN A 30 -1.81 9.00 -14.73
C GLN A 30 -3.08 8.33 -14.18
N VAL A 31 -3.85 7.68 -15.05
CA VAL A 31 -5.02 6.92 -14.64
C VAL A 31 -4.96 5.54 -15.27
N LYS A 32 -4.98 4.50 -14.44
CA LYS A 32 -5.26 3.13 -14.85
C LYS A 32 -6.57 2.72 -14.18
N LEU A 33 -7.61 2.53 -14.99
CA LEU A 33 -8.94 2.17 -14.54
C LEU A 33 -9.30 0.80 -15.08
N THR A 34 -9.67 -0.11 -14.20
CA THR A 34 -10.21 -1.41 -14.57
C THR A 34 -11.65 -1.50 -14.09
N VAL A 35 -12.59 -1.65 -15.02
CA VAL A 35 -14.00 -1.91 -14.73
C VAL A 35 -14.20 -3.42 -14.72
N ILE A 36 -14.76 -3.94 -13.64
CA ILE A 36 -15.18 -5.34 -13.54
C ILE A 36 -16.69 -5.35 -13.78
N ASP A 37 -17.12 -5.98 -14.89
CA ASP A 37 -18.54 -6.06 -15.21
C ASP A 37 -19.25 -7.20 -14.46
N SER A 38 -20.58 -7.32 -14.64
CA SER A 38 -21.39 -8.34 -13.98
C SER A 38 -21.04 -9.78 -14.37
N THR A 39 -20.19 -9.96 -15.38
CA THR A 39 -19.70 -11.26 -15.85
C THR A 39 -18.23 -11.48 -15.47
N GLU A 40 -17.69 -10.69 -14.54
CA GLU A 40 -16.30 -10.72 -14.10
C GLU A 40 -15.27 -10.42 -15.20
N ASN A 41 -15.69 -9.82 -16.32
CA ASN A 41 -14.75 -9.37 -17.34
C ASN A 41 -14.08 -8.08 -16.91
N PHE A 42 -12.78 -8.00 -17.15
CA PHE A 42 -11.97 -6.82 -16.91
C PHE A 42 -11.93 -5.94 -18.16
N ILE A 43 -12.43 -4.71 -18.05
CA ILE A 43 -12.39 -3.70 -19.11
C ILE A 43 -11.45 -2.59 -18.64
N GLU A 44 -10.31 -2.45 -19.34
CA GLU A 44 -9.26 -1.53 -18.94
C GLU A 44 -9.29 -0.23 -19.75
N PHE A 45 -9.05 0.89 -19.06
CA PHE A 45 -8.86 2.20 -19.64
C PHE A 45 -7.61 2.83 -19.03
N GLU A 46 -6.79 3.42 -19.88
CA GLU A 46 -5.53 4.05 -19.49
C GLU A 46 -5.48 5.47 -20.00
N TYR A 47 -4.91 6.36 -19.19
CA TYR A 47 -4.61 7.73 -19.55
C TYR A 47 -3.19 8.08 -19.11
N ASN A 48 -2.36 8.48 -20.07
CA ASN A 48 -1.02 9.04 -19.85
C ASN A 48 -0.08 8.09 -19.06
N ILE A 49 -0.25 6.77 -19.22
CA ILE A 49 0.55 5.77 -18.52
C ILE A 49 1.99 5.79 -19.05
N ASP A 50 2.93 6.06 -18.15
CA ASP A 50 4.37 5.97 -18.39
C ASP A 50 5.01 5.28 -17.20
N THR A 51 5.48 4.05 -17.41
CA THR A 51 6.09 3.20 -16.38
C THR A 51 7.47 3.68 -15.93
N ASN A 52 8.09 4.63 -16.65
CA ASN A 52 9.36 5.24 -16.25
C ASN A 52 9.17 6.46 -15.36
N LYS A 53 7.95 6.99 -15.24
CA LYS A 53 7.65 8.17 -14.45
C LYS A 53 7.29 7.77 -13.02
N TYR A 54 8.10 8.24 -12.08
CA TYR A 54 7.86 8.02 -10.66
C TYR A 54 6.78 8.96 -10.11
N PHE A 55 5.87 8.39 -9.31
CA PHE A 55 4.89 9.13 -8.51
C PHE A 55 5.11 8.85 -7.03
N TYR A 56 5.26 9.91 -6.24
CA TYR A 56 5.34 9.79 -4.79
C TYR A 56 4.07 9.13 -4.24
N PRO A 57 4.17 7.95 -3.62
CA PRO A 57 2.99 7.14 -3.27
C PRO A 57 2.22 7.68 -2.05
N ALA A 58 2.78 8.62 -1.29
CA ALA A 58 2.19 9.11 -0.04
C ALA A 58 1.72 7.93 0.85
N SER A 59 0.49 7.98 1.39
CA SER A 59 -0.03 6.90 2.27
C SER A 59 -0.42 5.62 1.55
N THR A 60 -0.36 5.54 0.22
CA THR A 60 -0.67 4.29 -0.51
C THR A 60 0.35 3.19 -0.23
N VAL A 61 1.55 3.52 0.25
CA VAL A 61 2.56 2.56 0.71
C VAL A 61 2.10 1.73 1.91
N LYS A 62 1.08 2.16 2.66
CA LYS A 62 0.60 1.45 3.85
C LYS A 62 -0.13 0.16 3.51
N LEU A 63 -0.78 0.10 2.34
CA LEU A 63 -1.48 -1.11 1.88
C LEU A 63 -0.54 -2.31 1.74
N PRO A 64 0.56 -2.26 0.95
CA PRO A 64 1.46 -3.41 0.84
C PRO A 64 2.10 -3.80 2.18
N ILE A 65 2.33 -2.83 3.08
CA ILE A 65 2.88 -3.09 4.42
C ILE A 65 1.89 -3.84 5.30
N ALA A 66 0.64 -3.40 5.33
CA ALA A 66 -0.44 -4.10 6.03
C ALA A 66 -0.65 -5.52 5.48
N LEU A 67 -0.61 -5.69 4.15
CA LEU A 67 -0.71 -7.01 3.52
C LEU A 67 0.46 -7.93 3.89
N PHE A 68 1.69 -7.43 3.90
CA PHE A 68 2.85 -8.22 4.34
C PHE A 68 2.81 -8.54 5.82
N ALA A 69 2.29 -7.65 6.66
CA ALA A 69 2.08 -7.92 8.07
C ALA A 69 1.09 -9.06 8.28
N LEU A 70 -0.03 -9.06 7.54
CA LEU A 70 -0.99 -10.17 7.55
C LEU A 70 -0.41 -11.46 6.99
N GLU A 71 0.36 -11.39 5.90
CA GLU A 71 1.04 -12.56 5.32
C GLU A 71 2.00 -13.18 6.34
N LYS A 72 2.83 -12.37 7.00
CA LYS A 72 3.78 -12.83 8.03
C LYS A 72 3.07 -13.36 9.28
N LEU A 73 1.96 -12.74 9.67
CA LEU A 73 1.12 -13.22 10.77
C LEU A 73 0.54 -14.61 10.44
N ASN A 74 0.04 -14.80 9.22
CA ASN A 74 -0.54 -16.06 8.75
C ASN A 74 0.49 -17.19 8.59
N GLU A 75 1.78 -16.86 8.43
CA GLU A 75 2.88 -17.85 8.50
C GLU A 75 3.09 -18.39 9.93
N ASN A 76 2.55 -17.72 10.96
CA ASN A 76 2.61 -18.15 12.35
C ASN A 76 1.34 -18.92 12.74
N LYS A 77 1.48 -20.11 13.32
CA LYS A 77 0.35 -20.98 13.71
C LYS A 77 -0.26 -20.67 15.08
N ILE A 78 0.40 -19.83 15.88
CA ILE A 78 0.04 -19.54 17.27
C ILE A 78 -0.63 -18.17 17.36
N LEU A 79 -0.18 -17.22 16.54
CA LEU A 79 -0.67 -15.85 16.54
C LEU A 79 -1.91 -15.71 15.67
N SER A 80 -2.77 -14.77 16.06
CA SER A 80 -3.96 -14.37 15.32
C SER A 80 -4.03 -12.84 15.23
N ILE A 81 -4.97 -12.33 14.44
CA ILE A 81 -5.21 -10.90 14.30
C ILE A 81 -5.60 -10.22 15.62
N ASP A 82 -6.17 -10.99 16.55
CA ASP A 82 -6.61 -10.54 17.87
C ASP A 82 -5.54 -10.72 18.95
N THR A 83 -4.38 -11.31 18.62
CA THR A 83 -3.32 -11.52 19.61
C THR A 83 -2.76 -10.17 20.07
N PRO A 84 -2.79 -9.87 21.38
CA PRO A 84 -2.26 -8.61 21.87
C PRO A 84 -0.75 -8.55 21.73
N PHE A 85 -0.25 -7.39 21.30
CA PHE A 85 1.18 -7.12 21.20
C PHE A 85 1.50 -5.68 21.62
N MET A 86 2.78 -5.43 21.84
CA MET A 86 3.35 -4.11 22.14
C MET A 86 4.78 -4.05 21.60
N LEU A 87 5.26 -2.86 21.20
CA LEU A 87 6.67 -2.64 20.87
C LEU A 87 7.49 -2.41 22.14
N GLU A 88 8.78 -2.75 22.14
CA GLU A 88 9.62 -2.65 23.36
C GLU A 88 9.70 -1.23 23.97
N ASP A 89 9.58 -0.18 23.15
CA ASP A 89 9.59 1.23 23.58
C ASP A 89 8.20 1.89 23.57
N ASP A 90 7.13 1.11 23.36
CA ASP A 90 5.77 1.62 23.28
C ASP A 90 5.00 1.18 24.54
N THR A 91 4.17 2.07 25.08
CA THR A 91 3.28 1.75 26.19
C THR A 91 1.92 1.24 25.72
N LEU A 92 1.63 1.36 24.42
CA LEU A 92 0.39 0.92 23.81
C LEU A 92 0.37 -0.60 23.61
N LYS A 93 -0.52 -1.27 24.35
CA LYS A 93 -0.97 -2.63 24.03
C LYS A 93 -2.07 -2.57 22.98
N THR A 94 -1.91 -3.31 21.90
CA THR A 94 -2.85 -3.31 20.76
C THR A 94 -2.92 -4.68 20.10
N THR A 95 -3.69 -4.82 19.02
CA THR A 95 -3.81 -6.05 18.21
C THR A 95 -3.60 -5.71 16.73
N PHE A 96 -3.33 -6.72 15.89
CA PHE A 96 -3.21 -6.50 14.45
C PHE A 96 -4.52 -5.96 13.87
N LYS A 97 -5.66 -6.38 14.42
CA LYS A 97 -6.99 -5.89 14.03
C LYS A 97 -7.11 -4.38 14.21
N ASN A 98 -6.79 -3.90 15.42
CA ASN A 98 -6.89 -2.48 15.75
C ASN A 98 -5.91 -1.64 14.92
N GLU A 99 -4.68 -2.13 14.71
CA GLU A 99 -3.71 -1.39 13.90
C GLU A 99 -4.10 -1.40 12.40
N LEU A 100 -4.72 -2.47 11.87
CA LEU A 100 -5.26 -2.49 10.51
C LEU A 100 -6.37 -1.45 10.32
N GLU A 101 -7.30 -1.37 11.28
CA GLU A 101 -8.37 -0.37 11.28
C GLU A 101 -7.78 1.05 11.27
N LYS A 102 -6.79 1.33 12.13
CA LYS A 102 -6.10 2.64 12.16
C LYS A 102 -5.38 2.94 10.84
N VAL A 103 -4.70 1.96 10.24
CA VAL A 103 -3.99 2.13 8.97
C VAL A 103 -4.98 2.48 7.85
N PHE A 104 -6.10 1.79 7.74
CA PHE A 104 -7.02 1.99 6.61
C PHE A 104 -8.05 3.10 6.82
N ILE A 105 -8.54 3.28 8.03
CA ILE A 105 -9.59 4.27 8.34
C ILE A 105 -8.97 5.65 8.61
N LEU A 106 -7.86 5.68 9.36
CA LEU A 106 -7.25 6.94 9.82
C LEU A 106 -5.94 7.27 9.10
N SER A 107 -5.44 6.38 8.23
CA SER A 107 -4.12 6.51 7.65
C SER A 107 -3.05 6.72 8.74
N ASP A 108 -3.16 6.01 9.86
CA ASP A 108 -2.30 6.22 11.02
C ASP A 108 -0.85 5.80 10.75
N ASN A 109 0.09 6.71 10.95
CA ASN A 109 1.51 6.47 10.71
C ASN A 109 2.14 5.58 11.78
N GLN A 110 1.72 5.67 13.04
CA GLN A 110 2.28 4.84 14.10
C GLN A 110 1.85 3.38 13.95
N ALA A 111 0.60 3.14 13.56
CA ALA A 111 0.10 1.80 13.27
C ALA A 111 0.85 1.16 12.10
N ASN A 112 1.08 1.93 11.03
CA ASN A 112 1.94 1.49 9.93
C ASN A 112 3.37 1.18 10.39
N ASN A 113 3.94 2.02 11.26
CA ASN A 113 5.29 1.79 11.80
C ASN A 113 5.35 0.51 12.63
N ARG A 114 4.33 0.20 13.46
CA ARG A 114 4.25 -1.09 14.18
C ARG A 114 4.24 -2.29 13.24
N PHE A 115 3.53 -2.21 12.11
CA PHE A 115 3.59 -3.25 11.08
C PHE A 115 4.95 -3.35 10.42
N PHE A 116 5.59 -2.21 10.13
CA PHE A 116 6.94 -2.20 9.59
C PHE A 116 7.96 -2.85 10.53
N GLU A 117 7.91 -2.53 11.83
CA GLU A 117 8.73 -3.16 12.86
C GLU A 117 8.45 -4.67 12.95
N PHE A 118 7.18 -5.08 12.85
CA PHE A 118 6.84 -6.50 12.85
C PHE A 118 7.38 -7.26 11.64
N ILE A 119 7.25 -6.71 10.44
CA ILE A 119 7.67 -7.40 9.21
C ILE A 119 9.20 -7.38 9.04
N GLY A 120 9.84 -6.23 9.28
CA GLY A 120 11.26 -6.01 9.04
C GLY A 120 11.62 -5.86 7.56
N GLN A 121 12.69 -5.11 7.28
CA GLN A 121 13.12 -4.76 5.92
C GLN A 121 13.45 -5.98 5.04
N ASP A 122 14.12 -6.99 5.60
CA ASP A 122 14.52 -8.18 4.86
C ASP A 122 13.31 -8.96 4.33
N TYR A 123 12.27 -9.08 5.15
CA TYR A 123 11.03 -9.75 4.76
C TYR A 123 10.33 -8.99 3.63
N ILE A 124 10.21 -7.66 3.75
CA ILE A 124 9.64 -6.79 2.71
C ILE A 124 10.40 -6.96 1.40
N ASN A 125 11.72 -6.86 1.43
CA ASN A 125 12.59 -7.02 0.26
C ASN A 125 12.39 -8.39 -0.40
N LYS A 126 12.42 -9.46 0.38
CA LYS A 126 12.24 -10.83 -0.12
C LYS A 126 10.86 -11.01 -0.77
N LYS A 127 9.80 -10.52 -0.14
CA LYS A 127 8.42 -10.67 -0.65
C LYS A 127 8.17 -9.83 -1.90
N PHE A 128 8.65 -8.58 -1.96
CA PHE A 128 8.54 -7.78 -3.18
C PHE A 128 9.27 -8.44 -4.36
N LYS A 129 10.51 -8.90 -4.16
CA LYS A 129 11.27 -9.60 -5.20
C LYS A 129 10.56 -10.87 -5.66
N ALA A 130 10.04 -11.66 -4.73
CA ALA A 130 9.31 -12.90 -5.04
C ALA A 130 8.01 -12.65 -5.82
N LYS A 131 7.37 -11.48 -5.62
CA LYS A 131 6.14 -11.08 -6.34
C LYS A 131 6.42 -10.26 -7.61
N GLY A 132 7.68 -10.15 -8.04
CA GLY A 132 8.07 -9.51 -9.31
C GLY A 132 8.21 -7.98 -9.28
N PHE A 133 8.18 -7.36 -8.10
CA PHE A 133 8.38 -5.91 -7.96
C PHE A 133 9.87 -5.57 -7.83
N LEU A 134 10.39 -4.67 -8.68
CA LEU A 134 11.76 -4.18 -8.61
C LEU A 134 11.88 -3.15 -7.47
N ILE A 135 12.70 -3.49 -6.48
CA ILE A 135 12.82 -2.89 -5.14
C ILE A 135 13.27 -1.41 -5.14
N GLN A 136 13.84 -0.92 -6.25
CA GLN A 136 14.69 0.28 -6.22
C GLN A 136 13.95 1.61 -5.99
N GLN A 137 12.64 1.68 -6.24
CA GLN A 137 11.85 2.92 -6.08
C GLN A 137 11.02 2.98 -4.78
N TYR A 138 10.77 1.84 -4.12
CA TYR A 138 9.91 1.80 -2.94
C TYR A 138 10.66 2.11 -1.64
N PHE A 139 11.93 1.74 -1.54
CA PHE A 139 12.69 1.83 -0.28
C PHE A 139 13.22 3.23 0.03
N THR A 140 13.63 4.01 -0.96
CA THR A 140 14.17 5.36 -0.76
C THR A 140 13.16 6.27 -0.05
N ASP A 141 11.89 6.18 -0.41
CA ASP A 141 10.83 7.03 0.15
C ASP A 141 10.25 6.47 1.44
N PHE A 142 10.31 5.15 1.64
CA PHE A 142 9.96 4.52 2.92
C PHE A 142 10.97 4.89 4.01
N GLN A 143 12.26 4.97 3.65
CA GLN A 143 13.33 5.44 4.55
C GLN A 143 13.19 6.92 4.94
N LEU A 144 12.51 7.76 4.14
CA LEU A 144 12.26 9.16 4.51
C LEU A 144 11.22 9.31 5.65
N GLN A 145 10.40 8.29 5.91
CA GLN A 145 9.37 8.31 6.95
C GLN A 145 9.71 7.47 8.18
N ILE A 146 10.77 6.65 8.12
CA ILE A 146 11.19 5.75 9.21
C ILE A 146 12.56 6.20 9.74
N PRO A 147 12.77 6.22 11.07
CA PRO A 147 14.06 6.58 11.65
C PRO A 147 15.19 5.75 11.05
N GLN A 148 16.29 6.42 10.69
CA GLN A 148 17.51 5.89 10.03
C GLN A 148 18.24 4.77 10.79
N ASN A 149 17.70 4.31 11.91
CA ASN A 149 18.30 3.27 12.72
C ASN A 149 17.87 1.90 12.18
N LEU A 150 18.78 1.18 11.53
CA LEU A 150 18.54 -0.12 10.87
C LEU A 150 18.20 -1.26 11.85
N ARG A 151 18.08 -0.98 13.15
CA ARG A 151 17.70 -1.95 14.17
C ARG A 151 16.18 -1.98 14.31
N VAL A 152 15.58 -3.10 13.89
CA VAL A 152 14.16 -3.39 14.12
C VAL A 152 13.88 -3.54 15.61
N LYS A 153 12.81 -2.92 16.11
CA LYS A 153 12.36 -3.03 17.50
C LYS A 153 11.71 -4.38 17.76
N ARG A 154 11.86 -4.92 18.96
CA ARG A 154 11.21 -6.18 19.32
C ARG A 154 9.71 -5.96 19.52
N LEU A 155 8.89 -6.79 18.89
CA LEU A 155 7.48 -6.97 19.28
C LEU A 155 7.38 -8.01 20.39
N ILE A 156 6.62 -7.67 21.42
CA ILE A 156 6.31 -8.54 22.55
C ILE A 156 4.85 -8.96 22.41
N PHE A 157 4.63 -10.25 22.13
CA PHE A 157 3.30 -10.86 22.10
C PHE A 157 2.89 -11.26 23.52
N LEU A 158 1.67 -10.89 23.90
CA LEU A 158 1.14 -11.16 25.22
C LEU A 158 0.24 -12.40 25.17
N PRO A 159 0.25 -13.24 26.23
CA PRO A 159 -0.65 -14.39 26.29
C PRO A 159 -2.10 -13.91 26.31
N MET A 160 -2.97 -14.65 25.63
CA MET A 160 -4.43 -14.50 25.76
C MET A 160 -4.80 -14.96 27.18
N ILE A 161 -5.25 -14.02 28.03
CA ILE A 161 -5.81 -14.39 29.34
C ILE A 161 -7.18 -15.02 29.04
N GLN A 162 -7.33 -16.31 29.37
CA GLN A 162 -8.59 -17.03 29.31
C GLN A 162 -9.52 -16.61 30.45
#